data_AF-H6LHS3-F1
#
_entry.id   AF-H6LHS3-F1
#
_cell.length_a   1.000
_cell.length_b   1.000
_cell.length_c   1.000
_cell.angle_alpha   90.00
_cell.angle_beta   90.00
_cell.angle_gamma   90.00
#
_symmetry.space_group_name_H-M   'P 1'
#
loop_
_entity.id
_entity.type
_entity.pdbx_description
1 polymer ?
#
loop_
_entity_poly.entity_id
_entity_poly.type
_entity_poly.pdbx_seq_one_letter_code
_entity_poly.pdbx_strand_id
1 'polypeptide(L)'
;MVADKEMFSLGFFGSGESTGSIGVVTINLPRIAYLANNEADFYERLDKMMDISARSLKIKRNVVTKLLHEGLYPYTKRYLGNFDSHFSTIGLIGMNEATLNAKWLRKDLSDVKAHAFAKDVLNHMRDRLSDYQEEYGDLYNLEASPAESTTYRLAKHDVQQYPDIITVAKNEETPYYTNSSHLPVGFTDDVFEALENQDELQTLYTSGTVFHAFLGEKLPSWKAAATLVRKIAENSKLPYYTLSPTYSICKNHGYINGEKYVCDQCGEATEVYSRITGYYRPVQNWNEGKTQEFKDRKLYDLEKNKGLTIDSKDDCQTDEKATVSVNNVEKTEDRLLLFTTKTCPNCKTAKVFLKQANIPYEIVEVENNADVVSKYGVRSAPTLVVQQGPEFALYVNASNIRSFTELH
;
A
#
# COMPACT_ATOMS: atom_id res chain seq x y z
N MET A 1 -21.07 0.10 -33.39
CA MET A 1 -21.06 1.23 -32.42
C MET A 1 -20.36 0.74 -31.17
N VAL A 2 -19.03 0.79 -31.18
CA VAL A 2 -18.17 0.49 -30.04
C VAL A 2 -17.79 1.86 -29.51
N ALA A 3 -18.27 2.22 -28.32
CA ALA A 3 -17.88 3.47 -27.67
C ALA A 3 -16.52 3.23 -27.01
N ASP A 4 -15.51 3.95 -27.52
CA ASP A 4 -14.23 4.16 -26.87
C ASP A 4 -14.45 4.56 -25.40
N LYS A 5 -14.14 3.64 -24.48
CA LYS A 5 -13.90 4.02 -23.08
C LYS A 5 -12.53 4.66 -23.05
N GLU A 6 -12.50 5.99 -23.18
CA GLU A 6 -11.33 6.80 -22.89
C GLU A 6 -10.76 6.39 -21.54
N MET A 7 -9.48 6.01 -21.57
CA MET A 7 -8.67 5.72 -20.41
C MET A 7 -8.45 7.04 -19.65
N PHE A 8 -9.36 7.37 -18.74
CA PHE A 8 -9.17 8.49 -17.82
C PHE A 8 -7.84 8.31 -17.10
N SER A 9 -6.98 9.33 -17.15
CA SER A 9 -5.76 9.39 -16.35
C SER A 9 -6.14 9.34 -14.87
N LEU A 10 -6.05 8.17 -14.25
CA LEU A 10 -6.30 7.96 -12.83
C LEU A 10 -5.14 8.57 -12.04
N GLY A 11 -5.35 9.76 -11.47
CA GLY A 11 -4.47 10.29 -10.44
C GLY A 11 -4.66 9.51 -9.14
N PHE A 12 -3.60 9.32 -8.34
CA PHE A 12 -3.65 8.64 -7.03
C PHE A 12 -4.64 9.26 -6.03
N PHE A 13 -4.96 10.56 -6.20
CA PHE A 13 -6.04 11.29 -5.50
C PHE A 13 -7.00 11.97 -6.49
N GLY A 14 -6.88 11.64 -7.77
CA GLY A 14 -7.60 12.21 -8.91
C GLY A 14 -8.37 11.14 -9.66
N SER A 15 -9.02 10.26 -8.90
CA SER A 15 -10.16 9.53 -9.41
C SER A 15 -11.27 10.55 -9.69
N GLY A 16 -11.90 10.51 -10.87
CA GLY A 16 -12.90 11.53 -11.27
C GLY A 16 -13.93 11.83 -10.19
N GLU A 17 -14.65 12.95 -10.30
CA GLU A 17 -15.56 13.54 -9.28
C GLU A 17 -16.59 12.57 -8.63
N SER A 18 -16.68 11.32 -9.10
CA SER A 18 -17.55 10.25 -8.62
C SER A 18 -16.82 9.01 -8.07
N THR A 19 -15.64 9.13 -7.47
CA THR A 19 -14.92 7.97 -6.90
C THR A 19 -14.70 8.10 -5.39
N GLY A 20 -14.73 6.97 -4.69
CA GLY A 20 -14.46 6.88 -3.26
C GLY A 20 -14.19 5.44 -2.84
N SER A 21 -14.40 5.13 -1.57
CA SER A 21 -14.34 3.77 -1.04
C SER A 21 -15.63 3.38 -0.34
N ILE A 22 -16.13 2.17 -0.58
CA ILE A 22 -17.30 1.61 0.11
C ILE A 22 -16.97 1.30 1.57
N GLY A 23 -15.71 1.04 1.87
CA GLY A 23 -15.25 0.74 3.22
C GLY A 23 -13.78 0.35 3.22
N VAL A 24 -13.20 0.48 4.41
CA VAL A 24 -11.81 0.12 4.67
C VAL A 24 -11.79 -0.99 5.71
N VAL A 25 -10.97 -2.03 5.48
CA VAL A 25 -10.59 -3.02 6.48
C VAL A 25 -9.07 -2.97 6.63
N THR A 26 -8.57 -2.70 7.84
CA THR A 26 -7.13 -2.61 8.12
C THR A 26 -6.62 -3.91 8.74
N ILE A 27 -5.58 -4.49 8.16
CA ILE A 27 -4.92 -5.71 8.62
C ILE A 27 -3.82 -5.36 9.64
N ASN A 28 -3.84 -6.05 10.79
CA ASN A 28 -2.84 -5.94 11.85
C ASN A 28 -1.61 -6.83 11.55
N LEU A 29 -0.63 -6.29 10.83
CA LEU A 29 0.58 -7.03 10.45
C LEU A 29 1.44 -7.48 11.64
N PRO A 30 1.67 -6.66 12.69
CA PRO A 30 2.42 -7.06 13.87
C PRO A 30 1.94 -8.36 14.48
N ARG A 31 0.61 -8.50 14.65
CA ARG A 31 0.00 -9.72 15.20
C ARG A 31 0.25 -10.94 14.30
N ILE A 32 0.16 -10.77 12.98
CA ILE A 32 0.41 -11.85 12.02
C ILE A 32 1.86 -12.33 12.16
N ALA A 33 2.82 -11.41 12.13
CA ALA A 33 4.24 -11.72 12.26
C ALA A 33 4.61 -12.35 13.61
N TYR A 34 4.02 -11.85 14.70
CA TYR A 34 4.22 -12.40 16.04
C TYR A 34 3.76 -13.87 16.13
N LEU A 35 2.59 -14.18 15.58
CA LEU A 35 2.01 -15.52 15.61
C LEU A 35 2.67 -16.49 14.62
N ALA A 36 3.27 -15.99 13.55
CA ALA A 36 3.92 -16.81 12.53
C ALA A 36 5.18 -17.51 13.09
N ASN A 37 5.42 -18.74 12.62
CA ASN A 37 6.62 -19.50 12.94
C ASN A 37 7.79 -19.16 12.00
N ASN A 38 7.46 -18.90 10.74
CA ASN A 38 8.40 -18.55 9.67
C ASN A 38 7.67 -17.68 8.63
N GLU A 39 8.39 -17.30 7.58
CA GLU A 39 7.89 -16.44 6.52
C GLU A 39 6.70 -17.05 5.74
N ALA A 40 6.73 -18.34 5.46
CA ALA A 40 5.63 -19.02 4.76
C ALA A 40 4.33 -19.01 5.59
N ASP A 41 4.42 -19.28 6.89
CA ASP A 41 3.29 -19.21 7.84
C ASP A 41 2.76 -17.77 7.97
N PHE A 42 3.62 -16.75 7.83
CA PHE A 42 3.18 -15.35 7.76
C PHE A 42 2.29 -15.09 6.55
N TYR A 43 2.71 -15.51 5.35
CA TYR A 43 1.93 -15.30 4.13
C TYR A 43 0.62 -16.07 4.15
N GLU A 44 0.58 -17.31 4.65
CA GLU A 44 -0.66 -18.07 4.81
C GLU A 44 -1.67 -17.33 5.72
N ARG A 45 -1.18 -16.79 6.84
CA ARG A 45 -2.02 -16.01 7.77
C ARG A 45 -2.47 -14.68 7.16
N LEU A 46 -1.59 -14.01 6.42
CA LEU A 46 -1.91 -12.79 5.71
C LEU A 46 -3.02 -13.04 4.69
N ASP A 47 -2.89 -14.07 3.85
CA ASP A 47 -3.90 -14.47 2.87
C ASP A 47 -5.24 -14.74 3.51
N LYS A 48 -5.25 -15.51 4.61
CA LYS A 48 -6.48 -15.75 5.37
C LYS A 48 -7.14 -14.44 5.82
N MET A 49 -6.37 -13.46 6.30
CA MET A 49 -6.90 -12.16 6.72
C MET A 49 -7.37 -11.32 5.52
N MET A 50 -6.66 -11.37 4.40
CA MET A 50 -7.06 -10.69 3.16
C MET A 50 -8.35 -11.27 2.59
N ASP A 51 -8.52 -12.59 2.57
CA ASP A 51 -9.72 -13.27 2.09
C ASP A 51 -10.96 -12.95 2.94
N ILE A 52 -10.77 -12.87 4.26
CA ILE A 52 -11.84 -12.43 5.17
C ILE A 52 -12.19 -10.96 4.91
N SER A 53 -11.18 -10.11 4.71
CA SER A 53 -11.36 -8.68 4.46
C SER A 53 -12.10 -8.43 3.14
N ALA A 54 -11.70 -9.10 2.06
CA ALA A 54 -12.32 -9.00 0.76
C ALA A 54 -13.80 -9.44 0.79
N ARG A 55 -14.08 -10.60 1.38
CA ARG A 55 -15.47 -11.08 1.55
C ARG A 55 -16.32 -10.13 2.39
N SER A 56 -15.77 -9.60 3.48
CA SER A 56 -16.46 -8.61 4.31
C SER A 56 -16.82 -7.35 3.53
N LEU A 57 -15.87 -6.83 2.74
CA LEU A 57 -16.09 -5.65 1.90
C LEU A 57 -17.10 -5.92 0.78
N LYS A 58 -17.09 -7.11 0.17
CA LYS A 58 -18.11 -7.53 -0.81
C LYS A 58 -19.51 -7.56 -0.19
N ILE A 59 -19.65 -8.15 0.99
CA ILE A 59 -20.94 -8.16 1.72
C ILE A 59 -21.41 -6.73 1.97
N LYS A 60 -20.51 -5.87 2.47
CA LYS A 60 -20.83 -4.45 2.71
C LYS A 60 -21.28 -3.75 1.44
N ARG A 61 -20.56 -3.93 0.32
CA ARG A 61 -20.92 -3.37 -0.99
C ARG A 61 -22.31 -3.79 -1.42
N ASN A 62 -22.62 -5.09 -1.37
CA ASN A 62 -23.94 -5.60 -1.74
C ASN A 62 -25.05 -4.94 -0.90
N VAL A 63 -24.82 -4.77 0.40
CA VAL A 63 -25.78 -4.11 1.30
C VAL A 63 -25.96 -2.64 0.93
N VAL A 64 -24.88 -1.85 0.83
CA VAL A 64 -25.01 -0.41 0.55
C VAL A 64 -25.59 -0.14 -0.84
N THR A 65 -25.25 -0.96 -1.84
CA THR A 65 -25.83 -0.87 -3.19
C THR A 65 -27.31 -1.18 -3.17
N LYS A 66 -27.75 -2.20 -2.42
CA LYS A 66 -29.18 -2.49 -2.23
C LYS A 66 -29.91 -1.28 -1.63
N LEU A 67 -29.39 -0.72 -0.53
CA LEU A 67 -30.00 0.42 0.15
C LEU A 67 -30.04 1.69 -0.74
N LEU A 68 -29.04 1.89 -1.60
CA LEU A 68 -29.03 2.94 -2.63
C LEU A 68 -30.21 2.77 -3.59
N HIS A 69 -30.42 1.55 -4.10
CA HIS A 69 -31.51 1.27 -5.03
C HIS A 69 -32.88 1.41 -4.38
N GLU A 70 -33.03 0.99 -3.12
CA GLU A 70 -34.24 1.15 -2.30
C GLU A 70 -34.54 2.60 -1.88
N GLY A 71 -33.63 3.54 -2.19
CA GLY A 71 -33.87 4.98 -2.04
C GLY A 71 -33.43 5.57 -0.69
N LEU A 72 -32.65 4.82 0.11
CA LEU A 72 -32.17 5.29 1.42
C LEU A 72 -30.99 6.26 1.34
N TYR A 73 -30.39 6.43 0.16
CA TYR A 73 -29.35 7.42 -0.10
C TYR A 73 -29.74 8.37 -1.24
N PRO A 74 -30.77 9.23 -1.05
CA PRO A 74 -31.35 10.03 -2.13
C PRO A 74 -30.35 11.00 -2.76
N TYR A 75 -29.51 11.66 -1.96
CA TYR A 75 -28.47 12.57 -2.46
C TYR A 75 -27.35 11.80 -3.18
N THR A 76 -26.85 10.72 -2.59
CA THR A 76 -25.84 9.86 -3.23
C THR A 76 -26.34 9.33 -4.58
N LYS A 77 -27.58 8.83 -4.64
CA LYS A 77 -28.18 8.37 -5.90
C LYS A 77 -28.30 9.50 -6.93
N ARG A 78 -28.65 10.71 -6.48
CA ARG A 78 -28.83 11.87 -7.37
C ARG A 78 -27.52 12.40 -7.96
N TYR A 79 -26.43 12.36 -7.20
CA TYR A 79 -25.15 12.96 -7.59
C TYR A 79 -24.10 11.94 -8.06
N LEU A 80 -24.05 10.75 -7.46
CA LEU A 80 -23.12 9.68 -7.83
C LEU A 80 -23.76 8.60 -8.72
N GLY A 81 -25.06 8.36 -8.58
CA GLY A 81 -25.79 7.35 -9.35
C GLY A 81 -25.57 5.92 -8.86
N ASN A 82 -24.32 5.45 -8.88
CA ASN A 82 -23.92 4.10 -8.45
C ASN A 82 -22.57 4.11 -7.71
N PHE A 83 -22.06 2.92 -7.36
CA PHE A 83 -20.79 2.72 -6.67
C PHE A 83 -19.75 1.96 -7.52
N ASP A 84 -19.92 1.89 -8.83
CA ASP A 84 -19.09 1.06 -9.72
C ASP A 84 -17.64 1.56 -9.77
N SER A 85 -17.45 2.86 -9.62
CA SER A 85 -16.16 3.55 -9.51
C SER A 85 -15.56 3.56 -8.10
N HIS A 86 -16.27 3.05 -7.09
CA HIS A 86 -15.78 3.07 -5.70
C HIS A 86 -14.97 1.82 -5.41
N PHE A 87 -13.90 1.97 -4.64
CA PHE A 87 -13.04 0.87 -4.21
C PHE A 87 -13.57 0.15 -2.97
N SER A 88 -13.17 -1.11 -2.83
CA SER A 88 -13.20 -1.88 -1.60
C SER A 88 -11.78 -1.88 -1.04
N THR A 89 -11.53 -1.15 0.05
CA THR A 89 -10.17 -0.83 0.49
C THR A 89 -9.69 -1.80 1.55
N ILE A 90 -8.55 -2.44 1.27
CA ILE A 90 -7.78 -3.18 2.27
C ILE A 90 -6.56 -2.33 2.62
N GLY A 91 -6.40 -2.03 3.91
CA GLY A 91 -5.24 -1.33 4.41
C GLY A 91 -4.43 -2.19 5.34
N LEU A 92 -3.28 -1.66 5.77
CA LEU A 92 -2.39 -2.31 6.72
C LEU A 92 -1.87 -1.32 7.76
N ILE A 93 -1.36 -1.85 8.86
CA ILE A 93 -0.74 -1.08 9.93
C ILE A 93 0.44 -1.83 10.52
N GLY A 94 1.45 -1.10 11.00
CA GLY A 94 2.55 -1.65 11.80
C GLY A 94 3.52 -2.53 11.02
N MET A 95 3.85 -2.22 9.76
CA MET A 95 4.84 -3.01 9.03
C MET A 95 6.18 -3.05 9.76
N ASN A 96 6.60 -1.94 10.38
CA ASN A 96 7.82 -1.87 11.17
C ASN A 96 7.82 -2.84 12.35
N GLU A 97 6.73 -2.87 13.12
CA GLU A 97 6.62 -3.82 14.24
C GLU A 97 6.38 -5.25 13.74
N ALA A 98 5.83 -5.44 12.54
CA ALA A 98 5.77 -6.76 11.92
C ALA A 98 7.17 -7.32 11.64
N THR A 99 8.10 -6.52 11.09
CA THR A 99 9.48 -6.98 10.84
C THR A 99 10.27 -7.20 12.13
N LEU A 100 9.97 -6.46 13.21
CA LEU A 100 10.53 -6.69 14.54
C LEU A 100 9.98 -7.96 15.20
N ASN A 101 8.68 -8.24 15.05
CA ASN A 101 8.04 -9.43 15.60
C ASN A 101 8.34 -10.71 14.80
N ALA A 102 8.64 -10.58 13.51
CA ALA A 102 8.99 -11.69 12.63
C ALA A 102 10.24 -12.41 13.13
N LYS A 103 10.07 -13.68 13.57
CA LYS A 103 11.13 -14.50 14.19
C LYS A 103 12.36 -14.70 13.29
N TRP A 104 12.18 -14.63 11.98
CA TRP A 104 13.23 -14.80 10.97
C TRP A 104 13.92 -13.49 10.55
N LEU A 105 13.41 -12.32 10.98
CA LEU A 105 14.00 -11.02 10.67
C LEU A 105 14.56 -10.35 11.93
N ARG A 106 13.70 -10.00 12.90
CA ARG A 106 14.05 -9.27 14.13
C ARG A 106 14.78 -7.95 13.87
N LYS A 107 14.33 -7.21 12.86
CA LYS A 107 14.90 -5.90 12.48
C LYS A 107 13.81 -4.91 12.11
N ASP A 108 14.06 -3.63 12.30
CA ASP A 108 13.15 -2.55 11.87
C ASP A 108 13.32 -2.24 10.37
N LEU A 109 12.44 -1.39 9.83
CA LEU A 109 12.38 -1.06 8.40
C LEU A 109 13.59 -0.29 7.85
N SER A 110 14.50 0.18 8.69
CA SER A 110 15.75 0.77 8.23
C SER A 110 16.77 -0.28 7.76
N ASP A 111 16.62 -1.55 8.15
CA ASP A 111 17.49 -2.61 7.66
C ASP A 111 17.05 -3.09 6.27
N VAL A 112 18.02 -3.22 5.37
CA VAL A 112 17.80 -3.66 3.98
C VAL A 112 17.00 -4.96 3.84
N LYS A 113 17.12 -5.92 4.77
CA LYS A 113 16.36 -7.18 4.72
C LYS A 113 14.91 -6.98 5.14
N ALA A 114 14.66 -6.19 6.18
CA ALA A 114 13.31 -5.85 6.60
C ALA A 114 12.60 -4.99 5.55
N HIS A 115 13.35 -4.10 4.91
CA HIS A 115 12.89 -3.29 3.80
C HIS A 115 12.45 -4.13 2.60
N ALA A 116 13.29 -5.09 2.18
CA ALA A 116 12.97 -6.02 1.11
C ALA A 116 11.71 -6.84 1.43
N PHE A 117 11.63 -7.41 2.63
CA PHE A 117 10.44 -8.13 3.08
C PHE A 117 9.18 -7.26 3.04
N ALA A 118 9.24 -6.00 3.47
CA ALA A 118 8.11 -5.09 3.39
C ALA A 118 7.64 -4.84 1.94
N LYS A 119 8.58 -4.71 0.99
CA LYS A 119 8.25 -4.63 -0.45
C LYS A 119 7.55 -5.89 -0.93
N ASP A 120 8.04 -7.06 -0.53
CA ASP A 120 7.46 -8.35 -0.93
C ASP A 120 6.05 -8.53 -0.36
N VAL A 121 5.83 -8.15 0.91
CA VAL A 121 4.49 -8.14 1.51
C VAL A 121 3.55 -7.20 0.77
N LEU A 122 3.96 -5.96 0.46
CA LEU A 122 3.12 -5.01 -0.27
C LEU A 122 2.78 -5.51 -1.67
N ASN A 123 3.74 -6.08 -2.40
CA ASN A 123 3.49 -6.66 -3.73
C ASN A 123 2.57 -7.88 -3.65
N HIS A 124 2.77 -8.77 -2.68
CA HIS A 124 1.87 -9.90 -2.44
C HIS A 124 0.44 -9.42 -2.19
N MET A 125 0.26 -8.43 -1.33
CA MET A 125 -1.07 -7.85 -1.10
C MET A 125 -1.67 -7.30 -2.38
N ARG A 126 -0.91 -6.59 -3.23
CA ARG A 126 -1.41 -6.08 -4.52
C ARG A 126 -1.86 -7.20 -5.46
N ASP A 127 -1.10 -8.29 -5.54
CA ASP A 127 -1.42 -9.46 -6.36
C ASP A 127 -2.77 -10.05 -5.90
N ARG A 128 -2.94 -10.26 -4.58
CA ARG A 128 -4.20 -10.72 -3.99
C ARG A 128 -5.37 -9.78 -4.27
N LEU A 129 -5.16 -8.46 -4.20
CA LEU A 129 -6.21 -7.50 -4.56
C LEU A 129 -6.65 -7.67 -6.02
N SER A 130 -5.70 -7.92 -6.92
CA SER A 130 -6.01 -8.17 -8.33
C SER A 130 -6.88 -9.42 -8.50
N ASP A 131 -6.56 -10.49 -7.77
CA ASP A 131 -7.37 -11.71 -7.75
C ASP A 131 -8.81 -11.42 -7.28
N TYR A 132 -8.98 -10.63 -6.22
CA TYR A 132 -10.31 -10.25 -5.73
C TYR A 132 -11.11 -9.39 -6.71
N GLN A 133 -10.44 -8.56 -7.51
CA GLN A 133 -11.13 -7.80 -8.57
C GLN A 133 -11.69 -8.74 -9.64
N GLU A 134 -10.94 -9.76 -10.03
CA GLU A 134 -11.40 -10.79 -10.97
C GLU A 134 -12.52 -11.65 -10.36
N GLU A 135 -12.36 -12.08 -9.11
CA GLU A 135 -13.32 -12.95 -8.42
C GLU A 135 -14.66 -12.27 -8.16
N TYR A 136 -14.64 -11.03 -7.65
CA TYR A 136 -15.85 -10.33 -7.20
C TYR A 136 -16.42 -9.35 -8.21
N GLY A 137 -15.67 -9.00 -9.27
CA GLY A 137 -16.05 -8.00 -10.26
C GLY A 137 -16.12 -6.56 -9.72
N ASP A 138 -15.47 -6.28 -8.59
CA ASP A 138 -15.43 -4.96 -7.95
C ASP A 138 -14.00 -4.42 -7.90
N LEU A 139 -13.85 -3.10 -7.79
CA LEU A 139 -12.54 -2.48 -7.60
C LEU A 139 -12.02 -2.70 -6.18
N TYR A 140 -10.75 -3.08 -6.05
CA TYR A 140 -10.05 -3.22 -4.77
C TYR A 140 -8.74 -2.43 -4.80
N ASN A 141 -8.39 -1.79 -3.68
CA ASN A 141 -7.15 -1.01 -3.57
C ASN A 141 -6.44 -1.22 -2.22
N LEU A 142 -5.14 -0.94 -2.25
CA LEU A 142 -4.26 -1.01 -1.10
C LEU A 142 -4.06 0.40 -0.55
N GLU A 143 -4.33 0.59 0.73
CA GLU A 143 -4.21 1.88 1.42
C GLU A 143 -3.22 1.82 2.58
N ALA A 144 -2.38 2.86 2.69
CA ALA A 144 -1.59 3.14 3.86
C ALA A 144 -2.52 3.76 4.92
N SER A 145 -3.24 2.91 5.67
CA SER A 145 -4.26 3.33 6.63
C SER A 145 -3.76 4.46 7.55
N PRO A 146 -4.43 5.63 7.60
CA PRO A 146 -4.06 6.72 8.51
C PRO A 146 -4.14 6.33 9.99
N ALA A 147 -4.98 5.34 10.30
CA ALA A 147 -5.02 4.59 11.55
C ALA A 147 -4.95 5.42 12.85
N GLU A 148 -5.56 6.61 12.88
CA GLU A 148 -5.43 7.58 13.99
C GLU A 148 -5.67 6.96 15.37
N SER A 149 -6.77 6.21 15.52
CA SER A 149 -7.09 5.45 16.74
C SER A 149 -6.68 3.97 16.65
N THR A 150 -6.59 3.44 15.42
CA THR A 150 -6.32 2.03 15.16
C THR A 150 -4.90 1.63 15.57
N THR A 151 -3.90 2.51 15.41
CA THR A 151 -2.52 2.26 15.86
C THR A 151 -2.45 1.91 17.34
N TYR A 152 -3.09 2.73 18.17
CA TYR A 152 -3.17 2.56 19.63
C TYR A 152 -4.05 1.36 20.00
N ARG A 153 -5.25 1.29 19.41
CA ARG A 153 -6.24 0.28 19.78
C ARG A 153 -5.73 -1.14 19.55
N LEU A 154 -5.11 -1.41 18.39
CA LEU A 154 -4.61 -2.74 18.08
C LEU A 154 -3.43 -3.10 18.97
N ALA A 155 -2.46 -2.20 19.14
CA ALA A 155 -1.31 -2.40 20.00
C ALA A 155 -1.72 -2.65 21.46
N LYS A 156 -2.68 -1.89 22.00
CA LYS A 156 -3.24 -2.11 23.34
C LYS A 156 -3.83 -3.50 23.52
N HIS A 157 -4.67 -3.94 22.57
CA HIS A 157 -5.26 -5.28 22.63
C HIS A 157 -4.22 -6.39 22.46
N ASP A 158 -3.21 -6.14 21.63
CA ASP A 158 -2.09 -7.05 21.45
C ASP A 158 -1.28 -7.22 22.72
N VAL A 159 -0.84 -6.14 23.37
CA VAL A 159 -0.09 -6.20 24.63
C VAL A 159 -0.91 -6.88 25.74
N GLN A 160 -2.22 -6.66 25.78
CA GLN A 160 -3.11 -7.34 26.73
C GLN A 160 -3.15 -8.86 26.52
N GLN A 161 -3.09 -9.31 25.28
CA GLN A 161 -3.21 -10.73 24.92
C GLN A 161 -1.85 -11.45 24.84
N TYR A 162 -0.81 -10.72 24.43
CA TYR A 162 0.55 -11.18 24.15
C TYR A 162 1.52 -10.18 24.79
N PRO A 163 1.82 -10.30 26.09
CA PRO A 163 2.61 -9.29 26.81
C PRO A 163 4.02 -9.04 26.28
N ASP A 164 4.57 -9.99 25.51
CA ASP A 164 5.90 -9.94 24.89
C ASP A 164 5.87 -9.54 23.40
N ILE A 165 4.71 -9.20 22.83
CA ILE A 165 4.63 -8.65 21.47
C ILE A 165 5.32 -7.30 21.41
N ILE A 166 6.13 -7.09 20.36
CA ILE A 166 6.86 -5.86 20.17
C ILE A 166 5.92 -4.79 19.61
N THR A 167 5.82 -3.66 20.30
CA THR A 167 5.20 -2.42 19.83
C THR A 167 6.25 -1.31 19.81
N VAL A 168 5.90 -0.08 19.43
CA VAL A 168 6.87 1.03 19.51
C VAL A 168 7.20 1.43 20.96
N ALA A 169 6.23 1.28 21.87
CA ALA A 169 6.38 1.72 23.26
C ALA A 169 7.53 1.00 23.98
N LYS A 170 8.29 1.77 24.75
CA LYS A 170 9.25 1.26 25.72
C LYS A 170 8.55 1.00 27.06
N ASN A 171 9.25 0.35 28.00
CA ASN A 171 8.69 -0.07 29.28
C ASN A 171 7.78 1.00 29.93
N GLU A 172 6.55 0.61 30.25
CA GLU A 172 5.50 1.44 30.89
C GLU A 172 4.93 2.59 30.04
N GLU A 173 5.34 2.76 28.79
CA GLU A 173 4.76 3.74 27.86
C GLU A 173 3.48 3.22 27.18
N THR A 174 2.73 4.15 26.57
CA THR A 174 1.50 3.82 25.85
C THR A 174 1.81 3.06 24.55
N PRO A 175 1.36 1.81 24.37
CA PRO A 175 1.68 1.01 23.18
C PRO A 175 0.99 1.54 21.93
N TYR A 176 1.74 1.65 20.84
CA TYR A 176 1.18 1.94 19.52
C TYR A 176 2.01 1.24 18.43
N TYR A 177 1.39 1.08 17.26
CA TYR A 177 2.09 0.66 16.04
C TYR A 177 2.39 1.84 15.13
N THR A 178 3.51 1.76 14.44
CA THR A 178 3.92 2.69 13.39
C THR A 178 2.89 2.68 12.26
N ASN A 179 2.63 3.85 11.69
CA ASN A 179 1.58 3.99 10.69
C ASN A 179 1.96 3.25 9.39
N SER A 180 1.05 2.43 8.86
CA SER A 180 1.22 1.72 7.59
C SER A 180 2.58 1.01 7.47
N SER A 181 3.38 1.41 6.48
CA SER A 181 4.77 1.03 6.26
C SER A 181 5.75 2.22 6.41
N HIS A 182 5.42 3.17 7.27
CA HIS A 182 6.33 4.26 7.62
C HIS A 182 7.54 3.74 8.37
N LEU A 183 8.65 4.46 8.26
CA LEU A 183 9.83 4.25 9.09
C LEU A 183 9.51 4.43 10.59
N PRO A 184 10.33 3.87 11.49
CA PRO A 184 10.26 4.21 12.91
C PRO A 184 10.28 5.73 13.09
N VAL A 185 9.37 6.26 13.93
CA VAL A 185 9.17 7.72 14.07
C VAL A 185 10.40 8.46 14.61
N GLY A 186 11.32 7.74 15.27
CA GLY A 186 12.57 8.28 15.80
C GLY A 186 13.81 8.01 14.93
N PHE A 187 13.64 7.49 13.70
CA PHE A 187 14.75 6.96 12.88
C PHE A 187 15.81 8.01 12.52
N THR A 188 15.44 9.05 11.77
CA THR A 188 16.38 10.06 11.28
C THR A 188 15.77 11.47 11.31
N ASP A 189 16.63 12.48 11.42
CA ASP A 189 16.30 13.89 11.19
C ASP A 189 16.65 14.36 9.76
N ASP A 190 17.21 13.49 8.93
CA ASP A 190 17.42 13.76 7.50
C ASP A 190 16.17 13.37 6.69
N VAL A 191 15.52 14.39 6.11
CA VAL A 191 14.32 14.17 5.29
C VAL A 191 14.63 13.40 4.01
N PHE A 192 15.82 13.55 3.43
CA PHE A 192 16.18 12.90 2.17
C PHE A 192 16.51 11.42 2.38
N GLU A 193 17.20 11.08 3.47
CA GLU A 193 17.39 9.68 3.89
C GLU A 193 16.03 9.00 4.14
N ALA A 194 15.12 9.69 4.83
CA ALA A 194 13.77 9.16 5.08
C ALA A 194 12.97 9.00 3.77
N LEU A 195 13.09 9.95 2.84
CA LEU A 195 12.43 9.89 1.53
C LEU A 195 12.97 8.74 0.67
N GLU A 196 14.28 8.54 0.61
CA GLU A 196 14.90 7.45 -0.16
C GLU A 196 14.39 6.08 0.31
N ASN A 197 14.33 5.88 1.62
CA ASN A 197 13.74 4.67 2.20
C ASN A 197 12.23 4.58 1.93
N GLN A 198 11.49 5.67 1.99
CA GLN A 198 10.02 5.60 1.88
C GLN A 198 9.51 5.56 0.43
N ASP A 199 10.27 6.07 -0.55
CA ASP A 199 9.84 6.20 -1.94
C ASP A 199 9.39 4.86 -2.54
N GLU A 200 10.22 3.83 -2.36
CA GLU A 200 9.93 2.49 -2.89
C GLU A 200 8.72 1.84 -2.23
N LEU A 201 8.53 2.00 -0.93
CA LEU A 201 7.40 1.38 -0.22
C LEU A 201 6.09 2.10 -0.52
N GLN A 202 6.09 3.43 -0.47
CA GLN A 202 4.88 4.21 -0.59
C GLN A 202 4.30 4.18 -2.02
N THR A 203 5.15 4.04 -3.05
CA THR A 203 4.69 3.85 -4.43
C THR A 203 4.03 2.48 -4.68
N LEU A 204 4.10 1.55 -3.72
CA LEU A 204 3.43 0.25 -3.83
C LEU A 204 1.97 0.28 -3.39
N TYR A 205 1.53 1.28 -2.62
CA TYR A 205 0.10 1.47 -2.39
C TYR A 205 -0.57 1.83 -3.71
N THR A 206 -1.81 1.40 -3.93
CA THR A 206 -2.57 1.74 -5.15
C THR A 206 -3.61 2.84 -4.90
N SER A 207 -3.61 3.39 -3.69
CA SER A 207 -4.49 4.47 -3.23
C SER A 207 -3.82 5.30 -2.14
N GLY A 208 -4.57 5.73 -1.13
CA GLY A 208 -4.12 6.66 -0.10
C GLY A 208 -2.77 6.28 0.52
N THR A 209 -1.75 7.07 0.23
CA THR A 209 -0.44 7.07 0.88
C THR A 209 -0.01 8.51 1.08
N VAL A 210 0.79 8.76 2.12
CA VAL A 210 1.35 10.06 2.41
C VAL A 210 2.70 9.91 3.12
N PHE A 211 3.68 10.71 2.70
CA PHE A 211 4.89 10.98 3.46
C PHE A 211 4.75 12.29 4.24
N HIS A 212 4.98 12.26 5.55
CA HIS A 212 4.93 13.46 6.38
C HIS A 212 6.34 13.97 6.67
N ALA A 213 6.72 15.10 6.06
CA ALA A 213 7.90 15.85 6.47
C ALA A 213 7.56 16.71 7.70
N PHE A 214 7.76 16.18 8.91
CA PHE A 214 7.53 16.91 10.16
C PHE A 214 8.72 17.84 10.45
N LEU A 215 8.52 19.17 10.31
CA LEU A 215 9.63 20.15 10.22
C LEU A 215 9.98 20.87 11.53
N GLY A 216 9.34 20.53 12.65
CA GLY A 216 9.49 21.26 13.91
C GLY A 216 8.86 22.64 13.86
N GLU A 217 9.53 23.63 13.26
CA GLU A 217 9.00 24.97 13.06
C GLU A 217 8.69 25.26 11.58
N LYS A 218 8.04 26.41 11.33
CA LYS A 218 7.81 26.88 9.98
C LYS A 218 9.15 27.16 9.27
N LEU A 219 9.17 26.91 7.97
CA LEU A 219 10.29 27.29 7.11
C LEU A 219 10.53 28.81 7.12
N PRO A 220 11.78 29.26 6.94
CA PRO A 220 12.14 30.68 7.03
C PRO A 220 11.48 31.55 5.95
N SER A 221 11.09 30.97 4.81
CA SER A 221 10.35 31.67 3.77
C SER A 221 9.56 30.71 2.86
N TRP A 222 8.57 31.26 2.15
CA TRP A 222 7.85 30.53 1.11
C TRP A 222 8.78 30.03 -0.01
N LYS A 223 9.90 30.72 -0.26
CA LYS A 223 10.91 30.30 -1.25
C LYS A 223 11.60 29.00 -0.79
N ALA A 224 11.98 28.92 0.48
CA ALA A 224 12.54 27.69 1.06
C ALA A 224 11.56 26.51 0.95
N ALA A 225 10.28 26.77 1.23
CA ALA A 225 9.22 25.76 1.05
C ALA A 225 9.11 25.32 -0.41
N ALA A 226 9.04 26.26 -1.36
CA ALA A 226 8.96 25.95 -2.79
C ALA A 226 10.17 25.17 -3.29
N THR A 227 11.38 25.52 -2.83
CA THR A 227 12.61 24.78 -3.16
C THR A 227 12.58 23.36 -2.61
N LEU A 228 12.16 23.16 -1.35
CA LEU A 228 12.04 21.82 -0.79
C LEU A 228 10.99 20.98 -1.53
N VAL A 229 9.81 21.55 -1.79
CA VAL A 229 8.76 20.89 -2.57
C VAL A 229 9.29 20.45 -3.94
N ARG A 230 9.98 21.35 -4.65
CA ARG A 230 10.61 21.06 -5.95
C ARG A 230 11.63 19.93 -5.84
N LYS A 231 12.55 20.00 -4.88
CA LYS A 231 13.57 18.97 -4.68
C LYS A 231 12.94 17.60 -4.42
N ILE A 232 11.92 17.51 -3.58
CA ILE A 232 11.22 16.24 -3.32
C ILE A 232 10.56 15.73 -4.61
N ALA A 233 9.80 16.58 -5.31
CA ALA A 233 9.10 16.18 -6.55
C ALA A 233 10.05 15.76 -7.68
N GLU A 234 11.24 16.37 -7.79
CA GLU A 234 12.21 16.06 -8.84
C GLU A 234 13.01 14.77 -8.55
N ASN A 235 13.10 14.33 -7.28
CA ASN A 235 13.96 13.22 -6.86
C ASN A 235 13.21 12.02 -6.27
N SER A 236 11.88 12.10 -6.14
CA SER A 236 11.05 11.04 -5.56
C SER A 236 9.80 10.83 -6.40
N LYS A 237 9.36 9.57 -6.46
CA LYS A 237 8.14 9.11 -7.13
C LYS A 237 6.92 9.13 -6.21
N LEU A 238 7.08 9.49 -4.93
CA LEU A 238 6.03 9.58 -3.93
C LEU A 238 4.85 10.40 -4.46
N PRO A 239 3.62 9.84 -4.48
CA PRO A 239 2.48 10.54 -5.06
C PRO A 239 1.98 11.67 -4.16
N TYR A 240 2.27 11.63 -2.85
CA TYR A 240 1.81 12.63 -1.91
C TYR A 240 2.76 12.77 -0.71
N TYR A 241 3.15 14.01 -0.44
CA TYR A 241 3.92 14.39 0.72
C TYR A 241 3.42 15.72 1.30
N THR A 242 3.72 15.94 2.58
CA THR A 242 3.32 17.15 3.30
C THR A 242 4.51 17.80 3.99
N LEU A 243 4.54 19.14 4.00
CA LEU A 243 5.39 19.91 4.90
C LEU A 243 4.57 20.24 6.15
N SER A 244 4.95 19.68 7.29
CA SER A 244 4.15 19.68 8.51
C SER A 244 4.90 20.32 9.68
N PRO A 245 4.96 21.66 9.75
CA PRO A 245 5.50 22.36 10.92
C PRO A 245 4.57 22.23 12.13
N THR A 246 5.14 22.28 13.32
CA THR A 246 4.40 22.47 14.58
C THR A 246 4.33 23.97 14.87
N TYR A 247 3.17 24.42 15.34
CA TYR A 247 2.95 25.80 15.77
C TYR A 247 2.01 25.82 16.96
N SER A 248 2.02 26.91 17.71
CA SER A 248 1.16 27.07 18.89
C SER A 248 0.24 28.27 18.73
N ILE A 249 -0.92 28.26 19.37
CA ILE A 249 -1.88 29.36 19.35
C ILE A 249 -2.13 29.83 20.79
N CYS A 250 -1.89 31.11 21.04
CA CYS A 250 -2.32 31.80 22.25
C CYS A 250 -3.67 32.48 21.99
N LYS A 251 -4.63 32.33 22.90
CA LYS A 251 -5.95 32.96 22.78
C LYS A 251 -5.88 34.49 22.66
N ASN A 252 -4.89 35.11 23.31
CA ASN A 252 -4.70 36.57 23.32
C ASN A 252 -3.78 37.08 22.19
N HIS A 253 -2.75 36.33 21.81
CA HIS A 253 -1.65 36.80 20.94
C HIS A 253 -1.56 36.08 19.59
N GLY A 254 -2.40 35.08 19.33
CA GLY A 254 -2.45 34.35 18.06
C GLY A 254 -1.30 33.36 17.88
N TYR A 255 -0.78 33.27 16.65
CA TYR A 255 0.19 32.25 16.23
C TYR A 255 1.58 32.47 16.83
N ILE A 256 2.15 31.38 17.31
CA ILE A 256 3.49 31.27 17.89
C ILE A 256 4.23 30.17 17.13
N ASN A 257 5.47 30.42 16.74
CA ASN A 257 6.28 29.42 16.05
C ASN A 257 6.66 28.29 17.02
N GLY A 258 6.61 27.06 16.52
CA GLY A 258 7.07 25.87 17.24
C GLY A 258 6.10 25.38 18.30
N GLU A 259 6.58 24.39 19.05
CA GLU A 259 5.90 23.77 20.17
C GLU A 259 6.15 24.58 21.44
N LYS A 260 5.18 25.42 21.81
CA LYS A 260 5.18 26.16 23.07
C LYS A 260 3.85 25.90 23.76
N TYR A 261 3.90 25.42 25.01
CA TYR A 261 2.72 25.20 25.85
C TYR A 261 2.34 26.41 26.70
N VAL A 262 3.21 27.42 26.75
CA VAL A 262 3.02 28.67 27.48
C VAL A 262 3.38 29.83 26.54
N CYS A 263 2.56 30.89 26.55
CA CYS A 263 2.80 32.09 25.77
C CYS A 263 3.89 32.97 26.41
N ASP A 264 4.95 33.28 25.67
CA ASP A 264 6.05 34.14 26.15
C ASP A 264 5.61 35.57 26.50
N GLN A 265 4.46 36.03 26.03
CA GLN A 265 3.99 37.41 26.23
C GLN A 265 3.01 37.58 27.41
N CYS A 266 2.10 36.63 27.65
CA CYS A 266 1.13 36.72 28.77
C CYS A 266 1.29 35.62 29.83
N GLY A 267 2.14 34.62 29.60
CA GLY A 267 2.30 33.48 30.51
C GLY A 267 1.11 32.51 30.55
N GLU A 268 0.09 32.69 29.70
CA GLU A 268 -1.05 31.78 29.62
C GLU A 268 -0.75 30.52 28.79
N ALA A 269 -1.54 29.47 29.02
CA ALA A 269 -1.46 28.23 28.24
C ALA A 269 -1.83 28.44 26.77
N THR A 270 -1.17 27.68 25.90
CA THR A 270 -1.34 27.71 24.44
C THR A 270 -1.77 26.34 23.91
N GLU A 271 -2.47 26.36 22.78
CA GLU A 271 -2.82 25.13 22.05
C GLU A 271 -1.70 24.80 21.06
N VAL A 272 -1.10 23.61 21.16
CA VAL A 272 -0.03 23.19 20.25
C VAL A 272 -0.67 22.43 19.11
N TYR A 273 -0.56 22.94 17.88
CA TYR A 273 -1.07 22.30 16.68
C TYR A 273 0.05 21.59 15.95
N SER A 274 -0.18 20.31 15.67
CA SER A 274 0.61 19.54 14.72
C SER A 274 -0.31 18.70 13.84
N ARG A 275 0.26 18.09 12.80
CA ARG A 275 -0.47 17.14 11.96
C ARG A 275 -0.45 15.78 12.64
N ILE A 276 -1.63 15.25 12.95
CA ILE A 276 -1.75 13.94 13.61
C ILE A 276 -1.53 12.80 12.62
N THR A 277 -2.28 12.85 11.52
CA THR A 277 -2.22 11.92 10.39
C THR A 277 -2.53 12.73 9.14
N GLY A 278 -3.80 12.94 8.79
CA GLY A 278 -4.23 13.68 7.61
C GLY A 278 -4.46 15.18 7.81
N TYR A 279 -4.63 15.67 9.04
CA TYR A 279 -5.07 17.05 9.33
C TYR A 279 -4.42 17.62 10.60
N TYR A 280 -4.51 18.93 10.77
CA TYR A 280 -4.03 19.62 11.96
C TYR A 280 -5.04 19.57 13.10
N ARG A 281 -4.57 19.27 14.30
CA ARG A 281 -5.39 19.22 15.51
C ARG A 281 -4.53 19.58 16.73
N PRO A 282 -5.08 20.23 17.76
CA PRO A 282 -4.35 20.45 19.01
C PRO A 282 -3.85 19.12 19.58
N VAL A 283 -2.56 19.01 19.89
CA VAL A 283 -1.89 17.83 20.44
C VAL A 283 -2.55 17.41 21.76
N GLN A 284 -3.02 18.38 22.55
CA GLN A 284 -3.77 18.16 23.78
C GLN A 284 -5.07 17.35 23.58
N ASN A 285 -5.61 17.31 22.36
CA ASN A 285 -6.84 16.60 22.01
C ASN A 285 -6.59 15.26 21.30
N TRP A 286 -5.34 14.81 21.23
CA TRP A 286 -4.98 13.55 20.59
C TRP A 286 -5.25 12.37 21.52
N ASN A 287 -5.41 11.18 20.94
CA ASN A 287 -5.51 9.96 21.74
C ASN A 287 -4.14 9.58 22.31
N GLU A 288 -4.13 8.76 23.37
CA GLU A 288 -2.91 8.41 24.11
C GLU A 288 -1.78 7.88 23.23
N GLY A 289 -2.08 7.02 22.25
CA GLY A 289 -1.04 6.47 21.38
C GLY A 289 -0.50 7.47 20.37
N LYS A 290 -1.33 8.40 19.87
CA LYS A 290 -0.84 9.51 19.03
C LYS A 290 -0.07 10.56 19.84
N THR A 291 -0.46 10.80 21.08
CA THR A 291 0.31 11.65 21.99
C THR A 291 1.67 11.02 22.31
N GLN A 292 1.74 9.70 22.50
CA GLN A 292 3.01 9.00 22.68
C GLN A 292 3.86 9.06 21.39
N GLU A 293 3.26 8.77 20.24
CA GLU A 293 3.95 8.88 18.95
C GLU A 293 4.53 10.28 18.70
N PHE A 294 3.80 11.34 19.06
CA PHE A 294 4.29 12.70 18.95
C PHE A 294 5.54 12.96 19.80
N LYS A 295 5.64 12.36 20.99
CA LYS A 295 6.82 12.48 21.87
C LYS A 295 8.03 11.72 21.31
N ASP A 296 7.78 10.56 20.71
CA ASP A 296 8.83 9.68 20.17
C ASP A 296 9.33 10.15 18.80
N ARG A 297 8.57 11.03 18.15
CA ARG A 297 8.86 11.54 16.81
C ARG A 297 10.10 12.42 16.79
N LYS A 298 11.05 12.05 15.93
CA LYS A 298 12.18 12.91 15.55
C LYS A 298 11.74 13.82 14.40
N LEU A 299 11.94 15.13 14.58
CA LEU A 299 11.59 16.14 13.58
C LEU A 299 12.75 16.32 12.60
N TYR A 300 12.44 16.58 11.33
CA TYR A 300 13.45 16.77 10.30
C TYR A 300 14.14 18.12 10.45
N ASP A 301 15.46 18.10 10.44
CA ASP A 301 16.29 19.30 10.51
C ASP A 301 16.80 19.67 9.11
N LEU A 302 16.15 20.66 8.51
CA LEU A 302 16.48 21.12 7.17
C LEU A 302 17.75 21.97 7.10
N GLU A 303 18.25 22.47 8.23
CA GLU A 303 19.50 23.23 8.27
C GLU A 303 20.72 22.33 8.05
N LYS A 304 20.65 21.08 8.53
CA LYS A 304 21.67 20.05 8.26
C LYS A 304 21.71 19.61 6.79
N ASN A 305 20.60 19.76 6.06
CA ASN A 305 20.44 19.31 4.68
C ASN A 305 20.80 20.36 3.62
N LYS A 306 21.43 21.49 4.02
CA LYS A 306 21.85 22.57 3.11
C LYS A 306 22.93 22.16 2.09
N GLY A 307 23.57 21.00 2.27
CA GLY A 307 24.70 20.54 1.46
C GLY A 307 24.41 19.47 0.40
N LEU A 308 23.18 18.95 0.28
CA LEU A 308 22.88 17.88 -0.68
C LEU A 308 22.69 18.45 -2.09
N THR A 309 23.80 18.51 -2.83
CA THR A 309 23.87 18.41 -4.29
C THR A 309 24.09 16.93 -4.64
N ILE A 310 23.25 16.35 -5.48
CA ILE A 310 23.43 14.96 -5.93
C ILE A 310 23.60 14.96 -7.44
N ASP A 311 24.70 14.32 -7.86
CA ASP A 311 25.06 14.02 -9.24
C ASP A 311 24.06 13.05 -9.87
N SER A 312 23.45 13.45 -10.98
CA SER A 312 22.60 12.61 -11.81
C SER A 312 23.45 11.49 -12.44
N LYS A 313 23.26 10.24 -12.01
CA LYS A 313 23.68 9.07 -12.79
C LYS A 313 22.54 8.65 -13.71
N ASP A 314 22.51 9.23 -14.90
CA ASP A 314 21.82 8.66 -16.05
C ASP A 314 22.64 7.47 -16.56
N ASP A 315 22.10 6.25 -16.47
CA ASP A 315 22.55 5.15 -17.30
C ASP A 315 21.34 4.30 -17.69
N CYS A 316 20.89 4.50 -18.94
CA CYS A 316 19.80 3.74 -19.53
C CYS A 316 20.26 3.32 -20.92
N GLN A 317 20.83 2.11 -21.01
CA GLN A 317 21.15 1.47 -22.27
C GLN A 317 19.92 0.72 -22.79
N THR A 318 19.59 1.02 -24.05
CA THR A 318 18.50 0.44 -24.84
C THR A 318 18.98 -0.83 -25.52
N ASP A 319 18.27 -1.94 -25.36
CA ASP A 319 18.49 -3.16 -26.16
C ASP A 319 17.40 -3.38 -27.22
N GLU A 320 17.89 -3.72 -28.41
CA GLU A 320 17.19 -3.83 -29.68
C GLU A 320 16.38 -5.14 -29.84
N LYS A 321 15.45 -5.08 -30.80
CA LYS A 321 14.58 -6.17 -31.26
C LYS A 321 15.35 -7.23 -32.06
N ALA A 322 14.98 -8.50 -31.91
CA ALA A 322 15.26 -9.54 -32.90
C ALA A 322 14.04 -10.46 -33.13
N THR A 323 13.58 -10.50 -34.38
CA THR A 323 12.59 -11.39 -35.01
C THR A 323 13.26 -12.65 -35.54
N VAL A 324 12.71 -13.87 -35.38
CA VAL A 324 12.73 -14.98 -36.37
C VAL A 324 11.61 -16.02 -36.13
N SER A 325 11.13 -16.51 -37.26
CA SER A 325 10.19 -17.55 -37.74
C SER A 325 9.86 -18.84 -36.96
N VAL A 326 8.65 -19.33 -37.29
CA VAL A 326 7.97 -20.60 -36.94
C VAL A 326 8.54 -21.82 -37.69
N ASN A 327 8.51 -23.00 -37.07
CA ASN A 327 8.29 -24.30 -37.74
C ASN A 327 7.62 -25.31 -36.79
N ASN A 328 6.58 -25.99 -37.31
CA ASN A 328 5.78 -27.03 -36.65
C ASN A 328 6.51 -28.38 -36.53
N VAL A 329 6.34 -29.08 -35.39
CA VAL A 329 6.24 -30.55 -35.32
C VAL A 329 5.34 -30.94 -34.14
N GLU A 330 4.31 -31.75 -34.40
CA GLU A 330 3.43 -32.37 -33.39
C GLU A 330 4.13 -33.56 -32.71
N LYS A 331 4.17 -33.56 -31.37
CA LYS A 331 4.18 -34.75 -30.49
C LYS A 331 3.49 -34.38 -29.18
N THR A 332 2.69 -35.30 -28.64
CA THR A 332 2.03 -35.17 -27.34
C THR A 332 3.08 -35.27 -26.22
N GLU A 333 3.66 -34.14 -25.89
CA GLU A 333 4.55 -33.94 -24.75
C GLU A 333 3.81 -33.18 -23.63
N ASP A 334 4.41 -33.16 -22.45
CA ASP A 334 3.97 -32.32 -21.34
C ASP A 334 3.97 -30.86 -21.81
N ARG A 335 2.82 -30.20 -21.71
CA ARG A 335 2.61 -28.86 -22.29
C ARG A 335 2.10 -27.90 -21.24
N LEU A 336 2.71 -26.72 -21.21
CA LEU A 336 2.25 -25.60 -20.42
C LEU A 336 1.54 -24.60 -21.35
N LEU A 337 0.25 -24.38 -21.11
CA LEU A 337 -0.58 -23.46 -21.87
C LEU A 337 -0.99 -22.28 -21.00
N LEU A 338 -0.56 -21.07 -21.33
CA LEU A 338 -0.99 -19.84 -20.68
C LEU A 338 -2.15 -19.22 -21.46
N PHE A 339 -3.35 -19.29 -20.89
CA PHE A 339 -4.54 -18.66 -21.44
C PHE A 339 -4.57 -17.17 -21.13
N THR A 340 -4.75 -16.34 -22.16
CA THR A 340 -4.75 -14.87 -22.05
C THR A 340 -5.91 -14.23 -22.81
N THR A 341 -6.26 -12.99 -22.45
CA THR A 341 -7.20 -12.14 -23.22
C THR A 341 -6.51 -10.83 -23.59
N LYS A 342 -7.03 -10.13 -24.61
CA LYS A 342 -6.40 -8.89 -25.11
C LYS A 342 -6.41 -7.76 -24.08
N THR A 343 -7.39 -7.74 -23.19
CA THR A 343 -7.59 -6.69 -22.18
C THR A 343 -7.08 -7.05 -20.79
N CYS A 344 -6.49 -8.23 -20.59
CA CYS A 344 -6.07 -8.71 -19.27
C CYS A 344 -4.75 -8.06 -18.81
N PRO A 345 -4.75 -7.19 -17.78
CA PRO A 345 -3.53 -6.56 -17.27
C PRO A 345 -2.62 -7.58 -16.55
N ASN A 346 -3.21 -8.52 -15.80
CA ASN A 346 -2.50 -9.56 -15.04
C ASN A 346 -1.78 -10.59 -15.93
N CYS A 347 -2.17 -10.68 -17.20
CA CYS A 347 -1.52 -11.56 -18.17
C CYS A 347 -0.10 -11.10 -18.50
N LYS A 348 0.22 -9.81 -18.36
CA LYS A 348 1.60 -9.31 -18.46
C LYS A 348 2.44 -9.81 -17.29
N THR A 349 1.90 -9.72 -16.07
CA THR A 349 2.56 -10.16 -14.85
C THR A 349 2.82 -11.68 -14.87
N ALA A 350 1.82 -12.48 -15.24
CA ALA A 350 1.97 -13.93 -15.39
C ALA A 350 3.07 -14.33 -16.41
N LYS A 351 3.16 -13.61 -17.54
CA LYS A 351 4.23 -13.81 -18.54
C LYS A 351 5.61 -13.47 -17.98
N VAL A 352 5.72 -12.46 -17.13
CA VAL A 352 6.98 -12.08 -16.46
C VAL A 352 7.43 -13.18 -15.51
N PHE A 353 6.54 -13.70 -14.66
CA PHE A 353 6.86 -14.80 -13.73
C PHE A 353 7.40 -16.03 -14.46
N LEU A 354 6.68 -16.50 -15.50
CA LEU A 354 7.11 -17.66 -16.28
C LEU A 354 8.43 -17.43 -17.02
N LYS A 355 8.67 -16.21 -17.52
CA LYS A 355 9.94 -15.84 -18.16
C LYS A 355 11.10 -15.78 -17.17
N GLN A 356 10.88 -15.27 -15.96
CA GLN A 356 11.90 -15.19 -14.91
C GLN A 356 12.31 -16.57 -14.40
N ALA A 357 11.36 -17.51 -14.28
CA ALA A 357 11.64 -18.90 -13.92
C ALA A 357 12.19 -19.74 -15.09
N ASN A 358 12.36 -19.16 -16.29
CA ASN A 358 12.83 -19.84 -17.49
C ASN A 358 12.00 -21.08 -17.88
N ILE A 359 10.69 -21.03 -17.61
CA ILE A 359 9.76 -22.11 -17.89
C ILE A 359 9.17 -21.91 -19.31
N PRO A 360 9.30 -22.87 -20.23
CA PRO A 360 8.71 -22.77 -21.56
C PRO A 360 7.18 -22.95 -21.48
N TYR A 361 6.43 -22.08 -22.16
CA TYR A 361 4.97 -22.14 -22.23
C TYR A 361 4.45 -21.65 -23.60
N GLU A 362 3.27 -22.09 -23.96
CA GLU A 362 2.54 -21.63 -25.15
C GLU A 362 1.42 -20.66 -24.76
N ILE A 363 1.22 -19.59 -25.54
CA ILE A 363 0.16 -18.62 -25.28
C ILE A 363 -1.09 -19.04 -26.07
N VAL A 364 -2.21 -19.16 -25.37
CA VAL A 364 -3.53 -19.41 -25.98
C VAL A 364 -4.41 -18.19 -25.76
N GLU A 365 -4.79 -17.50 -26.83
CA GLU A 365 -5.78 -16.41 -26.75
C GLU A 365 -7.19 -17.01 -26.66
N VAL A 366 -7.88 -16.73 -25.55
CA VAL A 366 -9.22 -17.27 -25.25
C VAL A 366 -10.22 -16.94 -26.35
N GLU A 367 -10.14 -15.72 -26.92
CA GLU A 367 -11.04 -15.22 -27.97
C GLU A 367 -10.94 -15.98 -29.29
N ASN A 368 -9.78 -16.58 -29.59
CA ASN A 368 -9.48 -17.22 -30.87
C ASN A 368 -9.50 -18.76 -30.78
N ASN A 369 -9.64 -19.33 -29.57
CA ASN A 369 -9.43 -20.76 -29.31
C ASN A 369 -10.53 -21.36 -28.41
N ALA A 370 -11.80 -21.16 -28.75
CA ALA A 370 -12.95 -21.59 -27.94
C ALA A 370 -12.96 -23.10 -27.63
N ASP A 371 -12.54 -23.94 -28.58
CA ASP A 371 -12.50 -25.40 -28.40
C ASP A 371 -11.47 -25.84 -27.35
N VAL A 372 -10.31 -25.17 -27.34
CA VAL A 372 -9.23 -25.44 -26.37
C VAL A 372 -9.62 -24.92 -24.98
N VAL A 373 -10.26 -23.76 -24.90
CA VAL A 373 -10.78 -23.19 -23.64
C VAL A 373 -11.82 -24.12 -23.01
N SER A 374 -12.76 -24.65 -23.81
CA SER A 374 -13.77 -25.60 -23.35
C SER A 374 -13.16 -26.92 -22.87
N LYS A 375 -12.15 -27.43 -23.60
CA LYS A 375 -11.44 -28.67 -23.26
C LYS A 375 -10.81 -28.65 -21.86
N TYR A 376 -10.19 -27.54 -21.47
CA TYR A 376 -9.55 -27.39 -20.16
C TYR A 376 -10.44 -26.69 -19.11
N GLY A 377 -11.67 -26.33 -19.47
CA GLY A 377 -12.61 -25.68 -18.56
C GLY A 377 -12.15 -24.30 -18.07
N VAL A 378 -11.35 -23.58 -18.86
CA VAL A 378 -10.80 -22.27 -18.47
C VAL A 378 -11.92 -21.22 -18.46
N ARG A 379 -12.11 -20.55 -17.32
CA ARG A 379 -13.20 -19.56 -17.11
C ARG A 379 -12.71 -18.12 -16.97
N SER A 380 -11.42 -17.92 -16.76
CA SER A 380 -10.78 -16.62 -16.58
C SER A 380 -9.36 -16.63 -17.11
N ALA A 381 -8.83 -15.44 -17.42
CA ALA A 381 -7.45 -15.24 -17.82
C ALA A 381 -6.80 -14.21 -16.87
N PRO A 382 -5.53 -14.42 -16.46
CA PRO A 382 -4.64 -15.48 -16.90
C PRO A 382 -4.95 -16.83 -16.23
N THR A 383 -4.82 -17.93 -16.96
CA THR A 383 -4.83 -19.29 -16.38
C THR A 383 -3.72 -20.10 -17.02
N LEU A 384 -2.83 -20.67 -16.21
CA LEU A 384 -1.81 -21.62 -16.68
C LEU A 384 -2.35 -23.04 -16.53
N VAL A 385 -2.31 -23.79 -17.62
CA VAL A 385 -2.62 -25.22 -17.65
C VAL A 385 -1.31 -25.98 -17.74
N VAL A 386 -1.03 -26.82 -16.77
CA VAL A 386 0.11 -27.74 -16.78
C VAL A 386 -0.42 -29.11 -17.12
N GLN A 387 -0.20 -29.55 -18.36
CA GLN A 387 -0.65 -30.85 -18.84
C GLN A 387 0.48 -31.87 -18.71
N GLN A 388 0.20 -32.98 -18.01
CA GLN A 388 1.07 -34.13 -17.87
C GLN A 388 0.33 -35.38 -18.35
N GLY A 389 0.57 -35.79 -19.59
CA GLY A 389 -0.19 -36.87 -20.23
C GLY A 389 -1.71 -36.61 -20.29
N PRO A 390 -2.57 -37.52 -19.77
CA PRO A 390 -4.03 -37.37 -19.77
C PRO A 390 -4.56 -36.44 -18.65
N GLU A 391 -3.72 -36.11 -17.67
CA GLU A 391 -4.09 -35.27 -16.53
C GLU A 391 -3.59 -33.83 -16.73
N PHE A 392 -4.28 -32.87 -16.12
CA PHE A 392 -3.87 -31.47 -16.15
C PHE A 392 -4.19 -30.78 -14.82
N ALA A 393 -3.36 -29.82 -14.46
CA ALA A 393 -3.59 -28.90 -13.35
C ALA A 393 -3.85 -27.48 -13.86
N LEU A 394 -4.74 -26.76 -13.19
CA LEU A 394 -5.08 -25.37 -13.50
C LEU A 394 -4.54 -24.45 -12.40
N TYR A 395 -3.74 -23.46 -12.79
CA TYR A 395 -3.31 -22.36 -11.96
C TYR A 395 -3.98 -21.09 -12.48
N VAL A 396 -5.14 -20.78 -11.89
CA VAL A 396 -5.97 -19.64 -12.28
C VAL A 396 -5.44 -18.39 -11.59
N ASN A 397 -5.37 -17.25 -12.29
CA ASN A 397 -4.83 -15.95 -11.86
C ASN A 397 -3.29 -15.85 -11.79
N ALA A 398 -2.76 -14.64 -11.67
CA ALA A 398 -1.32 -14.39 -11.69
C ALA A 398 -0.60 -14.86 -10.42
N SER A 399 -1.25 -14.82 -9.26
CA SER A 399 -0.68 -15.26 -7.98
C SER A 399 -0.41 -16.77 -7.96
N ASN A 400 -1.39 -17.57 -8.38
CA ASN A 400 -1.21 -19.03 -8.46
C ASN A 400 -0.16 -19.43 -9.50
N ILE A 401 -0.07 -18.68 -10.60
CA ILE A 401 0.98 -18.87 -11.60
C ILE A 401 2.35 -18.55 -11.00
N ARG A 402 2.47 -17.47 -10.21
CA ARG A 402 3.69 -17.14 -9.48
C ARG A 402 4.11 -18.25 -8.53
N SER A 403 3.19 -18.77 -7.72
CA SER A 403 3.47 -19.88 -6.81
C SER A 403 3.94 -21.13 -7.58
N PHE A 404 3.36 -21.42 -8.75
CA PHE A 404 3.85 -22.49 -9.61
C PHE A 404 5.31 -22.27 -10.05
N THR A 405 5.65 -21.05 -10.45
CA THR A 405 7.02 -20.68 -10.88
C THR A 405 8.05 -20.61 -9.75
N GLU A 406 7.62 -20.48 -8.49
CA GLU A 406 8.52 -20.53 -7.34
C GLU A 406 8.82 -21.98 -6.92
N LEU A 407 8.02 -22.95 -7.38
CA LEU A 407 8.17 -24.38 -7.08
C LEU A 407 8.89 -25.18 -8.19
N HIS A 408 9.10 -24.61 -9.38
CA HIS A 408 9.69 -25.24 -10.56
C HIS A 408 10.72 -24.31 -11.18
#